data_AF-A0A3C1BV93-F1
#
_entry.id   AF-A0A3C1BV93-F1
#
_cell.length_a   1.000
_cell.length_b   1.000
_cell.length_c   1.000
_cell.angle_alpha   90.00
_cell.angle_beta   90.00
_cell.angle_gamma   90.00
#
_symmetry.space_group_name_H-M   'P 1'
#
loop_
_entity.id
_entity.type
_entity.pdbx_description
1 polymer ?
#
loop_
_entity_poly.entity_id
_entity_poly.type
_entity_poly.pdbx_seq_one_letter_code
_entity_poly.pdbx_strand_id
1 'polypeptide(L)'
;MFALREDTTVEEVLVRHPEIIFSRIPVYKTDLDDITGFVLRSDILLYAVRGMKTTPLSDFRRPITAVPESLSISRHFTGLIKDRAHISLVIDEYGGAAGIVTLEDVIETLIGIEIVDEHDKVKDLQNLARQQWSNRIRKMGLNPADYDFDR
;
A
#
# COMPACT_ATOMS: atom_id res chain seq x y z
N MET A 1 -7.83 -9.02 -2.21
CA MET A 1 -7.53 -7.60 -2.52
C MET A 1 -8.84 -6.82 -2.56
N PHE A 2 -8.90 -5.63 -1.97
CA PHE A 2 -10.01 -4.69 -2.18
C PHE A 2 -9.70 -3.83 -3.41
N ALA A 3 -10.61 -3.78 -4.38
CA ALA A 3 -10.47 -3.03 -5.63
C ALA A 3 -11.84 -2.50 -6.09
N LEU A 4 -11.83 -1.47 -6.93
CA LEU A 4 -13.04 -0.81 -7.43
C LEU A 4 -13.07 -0.86 -8.97
N ARG A 5 -14.27 -0.88 -9.57
CA ARG A 5 -14.35 -0.76 -11.03
C ARG A 5 -13.97 0.64 -11.46
N GLU A 6 -13.23 0.77 -12.55
CA GLU A 6 -12.74 2.06 -13.05
C GLU A 6 -13.87 2.99 -13.52
N ASP A 7 -15.03 2.43 -13.89
CA ASP A 7 -16.23 3.16 -14.33
C ASP A 7 -17.13 3.60 -13.16
N THR A 8 -16.84 3.18 -11.93
CA THR A 8 -17.60 3.61 -10.75
C THR A 8 -17.38 5.10 -10.49
N THR A 9 -18.43 5.83 -10.16
CA THR A 9 -18.34 7.27 -9.87
C THR A 9 -17.92 7.54 -8.43
N VAL A 10 -17.38 8.73 -8.18
CA VAL A 10 -17.00 9.17 -6.82
C VAL A 10 -18.15 9.05 -5.82
N GLU A 11 -19.38 9.43 -6.20
CA GLU A 11 -20.53 9.31 -5.32
C GLU A 11 -20.89 7.86 -4.99
N GLU A 12 -20.91 6.98 -5.99
CA GLU A 12 -21.16 5.55 -5.78
C GLU A 12 -20.15 4.93 -4.83
N VAL A 13 -18.86 5.29 -4.97
CA VAL A 13 -17.81 4.81 -4.06
C VAL A 13 -18.11 5.24 -2.62
N LEU A 14 -18.41 6.52 -2.39
CA LEU A 14 -18.65 7.04 -1.03
C LEU A 14 -19.94 6.51 -0.40
N VAL A 15 -20.97 6.23 -1.20
CA VAL A 15 -22.22 5.63 -0.72
C VAL A 15 -22.03 4.15 -0.38
N ARG A 16 -21.34 3.39 -1.24
CA ARG A 16 -21.16 1.94 -1.05
C ARG A 16 -20.08 1.62 -0.02
N HIS A 17 -19.09 2.49 0.12
CA HIS A 17 -17.91 2.29 0.95
C HIS A 17 -17.62 3.55 1.80
N PRO A 18 -18.44 3.84 2.82
CA PRO A 18 -18.28 5.04 3.65
C PRO A 18 -17.00 4.99 4.51
N GLU A 19 -16.48 3.80 4.81
CA GLU A 19 -15.34 3.58 5.71
C GLU A 19 -14.12 3.02 4.99
N ILE A 20 -13.80 3.51 3.78
CA ILE A 20 -12.56 3.10 3.10
C ILE A 20 -11.36 3.45 3.98
N ILE A 21 -10.61 2.42 4.41
CA ILE A 21 -9.39 2.57 5.20
C ILE A 21 -8.12 2.59 4.35
N PHE A 22 -8.17 2.12 3.10
CA PHE A 22 -7.00 2.01 2.23
C PHE A 22 -6.65 3.34 1.56
N SER A 23 -5.40 3.76 1.66
CA SER A 23 -4.89 4.99 1.01
C SER A 23 -4.80 4.86 -0.51
N ARG A 24 -4.47 3.67 -1.01
CA ARG A 24 -4.31 3.34 -2.44
C ARG A 24 -5.23 2.18 -2.77
N ILE A 25 -6.09 2.36 -3.76
CA ILE A 25 -7.13 1.39 -4.11
C ILE A 25 -6.95 1.01 -5.58
N PRO A 26 -6.62 -0.25 -5.88
CA PRO A 26 -6.57 -0.73 -7.25
C PRO A 26 -7.90 -0.53 -7.97
N VAL A 27 -7.82 -0.18 -9.26
CA VAL A 27 -8.98 -0.10 -10.14
C VAL A 27 -8.88 -1.10 -11.28
N TYR A 28 -9.99 -1.71 -11.62
CA TYR A 28 -10.07 -2.73 -12.64
C TYR A 28 -11.18 -2.44 -13.65
N LYS A 29 -11.07 -3.02 -14.84
CA LYS A 29 -12.03 -2.80 -15.93
C LYS A 29 -13.04 -3.92 -16.07
N THR A 30 -12.56 -5.14 -16.30
CA THR A 30 -13.43 -6.30 -16.54
C THR A 30 -13.67 -7.06 -15.24
N ASP A 31 -12.59 -7.57 -14.66
CA ASP A 31 -12.55 -8.36 -13.43
C ASP A 31 -11.24 -8.05 -12.68
N LEU A 32 -10.97 -8.77 -11.58
CA LEU A 32 -9.81 -8.51 -10.74
C LEU A 32 -8.46 -8.91 -11.39
N ASP A 33 -8.47 -9.62 -12.51
CA ASP A 33 -7.25 -9.93 -13.28
C ASP A 33 -6.88 -8.78 -14.22
N ASP A 34 -7.86 -7.94 -14.60
CA ASP A 34 -7.70 -6.76 -15.46
C ASP A 34 -7.54 -5.47 -14.65
N ILE A 35 -6.51 -5.43 -13.79
CA ILE A 35 -6.15 -4.24 -13.01
C ILE A 35 -5.50 -3.22 -13.93
N THR A 36 -6.15 -2.08 -14.06
CA THR A 36 -5.69 -1.04 -14.98
C THR A 36 -4.77 -0.05 -14.25
N GLY A 37 -5.01 0.20 -12.96
CA GLY A 37 -4.25 1.20 -12.19
C GLY A 37 -4.66 1.24 -10.72
N PHE A 38 -4.50 2.40 -10.09
CA PHE A 38 -5.04 2.66 -8.75
C PHE A 38 -5.49 4.11 -8.59
N VAL A 39 -6.33 4.37 -7.60
CA VAL A 39 -6.73 5.72 -7.17
C VAL A 39 -6.32 5.95 -5.72
N LEU A 40 -6.13 7.22 -5.35
CA LEU A 40 -5.95 7.59 -3.94
C LEU A 40 -7.31 7.86 -3.30
N ARG A 41 -7.50 7.40 -2.07
CA ARG A 41 -8.67 7.78 -1.25
C ARG A 41 -8.77 9.30 -1.11
N SER A 42 -7.64 9.99 -0.93
CA SER A 42 -7.59 11.46 -0.85
C SER A 42 -8.15 12.13 -2.10
N ASP A 43 -7.92 11.55 -3.28
CA ASP A 43 -8.40 12.10 -4.55
C ASP A 43 -9.92 11.91 -4.67
N ILE A 44 -10.44 10.73 -4.29
CA ILE A 44 -11.90 10.48 -4.25
C ILE A 44 -12.61 11.52 -3.37
N LEU A 45 -12.10 11.74 -2.16
CA LEU A 45 -12.65 12.73 -1.23
C LEU A 45 -12.54 14.16 -1.77
N LEU A 46 -11.41 14.51 -2.38
CA LEU A 46 -11.19 15.82 -2.98
C LEU A 46 -12.19 16.10 -4.12
N TYR A 47 -12.44 15.11 -4.98
CA TYR A 47 -13.41 15.25 -6.07
C TYR A 47 -14.83 15.43 -5.54
N ALA A 48 -15.20 14.70 -4.48
CA ALA A 48 -16.49 14.84 -3.83
C ALA A 48 -16.71 16.24 -3.25
N VAL A 49 -15.72 16.79 -2.55
CA VAL A 49 -15.77 18.15 -1.98
C VAL A 49 -15.83 19.22 -3.07
N ARG A 50 -15.23 18.98 -4.24
CA ARG A 50 -15.30 19.87 -5.41
C ARG A 50 -16.59 19.74 -6.22
N GLY A 51 -17.54 18.89 -5.78
CA GLY A 51 -18.81 18.66 -6.49
C GLY A 51 -18.67 17.78 -7.74
N MET A 52 -17.51 17.18 -7.99
CA MET A 52 -17.24 16.28 -9.12
C MET A 52 -17.67 14.84 -8.82
N LYS A 53 -18.91 14.71 -8.34
CA LYS A 53 -19.47 13.45 -7.82
C LYS A 53 -19.69 12.37 -8.88
N THR A 54 -20.01 12.78 -10.10
CA THR A 54 -20.28 11.89 -11.24
C THR A 54 -19.02 11.52 -12.01
N THR A 55 -17.85 12.00 -11.59
CA THR A 55 -16.59 11.65 -12.25
C THR A 55 -16.25 10.18 -12.00
N PRO A 56 -15.99 9.38 -13.05
CA PRO A 56 -15.55 8.01 -12.89
C PRO A 56 -14.11 7.93 -12.37
N LEU A 57 -13.77 6.84 -11.67
CA LEU A 57 -12.42 6.62 -11.15
C LEU A 57 -11.35 6.61 -12.25
N SER A 58 -11.71 6.18 -13.47
CA SER A 58 -10.83 6.14 -14.64
C SER A 58 -10.19 7.49 -14.97
N ASP A 59 -10.90 8.60 -14.71
CA ASP A 59 -10.48 9.95 -15.11
C ASP A 59 -9.32 10.49 -14.28
N PHE A 60 -9.12 9.95 -13.08
CA PHE A 60 -8.03 10.34 -12.18
C PHE A 60 -7.23 9.13 -11.67
N ARG A 61 -7.37 7.97 -12.33
CA ARG A 61 -6.55 6.80 -12.05
C ARG A 61 -5.07 7.12 -12.29
N ARG A 62 -4.23 6.49 -11.50
CA ARG A 62 -2.77 6.51 -11.63
C ARG A 62 -2.28 5.16 -12.14
N PRO A 63 -1.20 5.12 -12.93
CA PRO A 63 -0.64 3.86 -13.41
C PRO A 63 -0.11 3.04 -12.22
N ILE A 64 -0.25 1.72 -12.29
CA ILE A 64 0.35 0.78 -11.34
C ILE A 64 1.46 -0.01 -12.03
N THR A 65 2.62 -0.14 -11.39
CA THR A 65 3.73 -0.93 -11.93
C THR A 65 3.47 -2.40 -11.68
N ALA A 66 3.52 -3.22 -12.72
CA ALA A 66 3.42 -4.67 -12.60
C ALA A 66 4.80 -5.32 -12.42
N VAL A 67 4.89 -6.29 -11.53
CA VAL A 67 6.11 -7.07 -11.25
C VAL A 67 5.78 -8.56 -11.17
N PRO A 68 6.65 -9.46 -11.67
CA PRO A 68 6.40 -10.89 -11.55
C PRO A 68 6.58 -11.36 -10.10
N GLU A 69 5.80 -12.35 -9.68
CA GLU A 69 5.92 -12.96 -8.34
C GLU A 69 7.32 -13.53 -8.03
N SER A 70 8.07 -13.91 -9.07
CA SER A 70 9.45 -14.41 -8.96
C SER A 70 10.50 -13.32 -8.72
N LEU A 71 10.11 -12.03 -8.72
CA LEU A 71 11.04 -10.92 -8.49
C LEU A 71 11.57 -10.93 -7.05
N SER A 72 12.89 -10.92 -6.89
CA SER A 72 13.47 -10.89 -5.55
C SER A 72 13.12 -9.60 -4.81
N ILE A 73 12.87 -9.71 -3.51
CA ILE A 73 12.43 -8.61 -2.66
C ILE A 73 13.39 -7.41 -2.69
N SER A 74 14.71 -7.64 -2.72
CA SER A 74 15.72 -6.57 -2.79
C SER A 74 15.69 -5.82 -4.13
N ARG A 75 15.43 -6.53 -5.23
CA ARG A 75 15.26 -5.90 -6.56
C ARG A 75 13.94 -5.15 -6.62
N HIS A 76 12.88 -5.71 -6.04
CA HIS A 76 11.58 -5.06 -5.97
C HIS A 76 11.67 -3.74 -5.19
N PHE A 77 12.29 -3.74 -4.01
CA PHE A 77 12.57 -2.53 -3.23
C PHE A 77 13.30 -1.46 -4.04
N THR A 78 14.39 -1.85 -4.71
CA THR A 78 15.18 -0.91 -5.52
C THR A 78 14.35 -0.31 -6.65
N GLY A 79 13.47 -1.10 -7.27
CA GLY A 79 12.52 -0.65 -8.29
C GLY A 79 11.53 0.37 -7.74
N LEU A 80 10.85 0.03 -6.64
CA LEU A 80 9.87 0.91 -5.99
C LEU A 80 10.49 2.27 -5.61
N ILE A 81 11.68 2.28 -5.01
CA ILE A 81 12.39 3.52 -4.64
C ILE A 81 12.76 4.34 -5.88
N LYS A 82 13.31 3.70 -6.91
CA LYS A 82 13.72 4.38 -8.15
C LYS A 82 12.53 5.03 -8.85
N ASP A 83 11.42 4.32 -8.91
CA ASP A 83 10.21 4.75 -9.62
C ASP A 83 9.31 5.64 -8.74
N ARG A 84 9.69 5.87 -7.48
CA ARG A 84 8.88 6.56 -6.46
C ARG A 84 7.48 5.96 -6.33
N ALA A 85 7.39 4.65 -6.50
CA ALA A 85 6.16 3.89 -6.40
C ALA A 85 6.00 3.33 -4.99
N HIS A 86 4.79 3.44 -4.45
CA HIS A 86 4.43 2.91 -3.12
C HIS A 86 3.55 1.66 -3.19
N ILE A 87 3.13 1.28 -4.40
CA ILE A 87 2.30 0.10 -4.65
C ILE A 87 2.69 -0.48 -6.00
N SER A 88 2.74 -1.80 -6.08
CA SER A 88 2.90 -2.55 -7.33
C SER A 88 1.86 -3.66 -7.41
N LEU A 89 1.52 -4.03 -8.65
CA LEU A 89 0.72 -5.19 -8.96
C LEU A 89 1.66 -6.38 -9.13
N VAL A 90 1.39 -7.47 -8.41
CA VAL A 90 2.11 -8.73 -8.59
C VAL A 90 1.36 -9.55 -9.64
N ILE A 91 2.08 -10.01 -10.65
CA ILE A 91 1.55 -10.88 -11.71
C ILE A 91 2.11 -12.29 -11.59
N ASP A 92 1.26 -13.27 -11.89
CA ASP A 92 1.65 -14.67 -11.98
C ASP A 92 2.33 -14.99 -13.33
N GLU A 93 2.70 -16.26 -13.52
CA GLU A 93 3.34 -16.78 -14.73
C GLU A 93 2.45 -16.79 -15.98
N TYR A 94 1.13 -16.64 -15.82
CA TYR A 94 0.14 -16.55 -16.88
C TYR A 94 -0.22 -15.09 -17.22
N GLY A 95 0.33 -14.12 -16.48
CA GLY A 95 0.05 -12.70 -16.63
C GLY A 95 -1.21 -12.23 -15.90
N GLY A 96 -1.82 -13.08 -15.07
CA GLY A 96 -2.95 -12.73 -14.22
C GLY A 96 -2.50 -11.96 -12.98
N ALA A 97 -3.44 -11.23 -12.36
CA ALA A 97 -3.16 -10.48 -11.13
C ALA A 97 -3.11 -11.43 -9.92
N ALA A 98 -1.91 -11.68 -9.41
CA ALA A 98 -1.73 -12.47 -8.19
C ALA A 98 -2.08 -11.67 -6.93
N GLY A 99 -1.84 -10.34 -6.94
CA GLY A 99 -2.13 -9.47 -5.82
C GLY A 99 -1.44 -8.11 -5.92
N ILE A 100 -1.35 -7.41 -4.80
CA ILE A 100 -0.62 -6.14 -4.69
C ILE A 100 0.40 -6.23 -3.57
N VAL A 101 1.47 -5.44 -3.69
CA VAL A 101 2.49 -5.29 -2.66
C VAL A 101 2.76 -3.81 -2.48
N THR A 102 2.88 -3.36 -1.24
CA THR A 102 3.23 -1.96 -0.95
C THR A 102 4.71 -1.81 -0.62
N LEU A 103 5.20 -0.57 -0.67
CA LEU A 103 6.57 -0.28 -0.26
C LEU A 103 6.79 -0.62 1.23
N GLU A 104 5.76 -0.40 2.05
CA GLU A 104 5.76 -0.73 3.47
C GLU A 104 5.99 -2.24 3.66
N ASP A 105 5.21 -3.12 3.00
CA ASP A 105 5.39 -4.59 3.07
C ASP A 105 6.80 -5.03 2.68
N VAL A 106 7.36 -4.39 1.63
CA VAL A 106 8.70 -4.70 1.14
C VAL A 106 9.76 -4.31 2.17
N ILE A 107 9.62 -3.14 2.78
CA ILE A 107 10.52 -2.68 3.83
C ILE A 107 10.41 -3.62 5.03
N GLU A 108 9.19 -3.90 5.52
CA GLU A 108 8.91 -4.81 6.64
C GLU A 108 9.57 -6.16 6.46
N THR A 109 9.46 -6.73 5.26
CA THR A 109 10.07 -8.02 4.91
C THR A 109 11.60 -7.95 4.96
N LEU A 110 12.21 -6.85 4.50
CA LEU A 110 13.66 -6.66 4.51
C LEU A 110 14.21 -6.44 5.92
N ILE A 111 13.49 -5.70 6.78
CA ILE A 111 13.92 -5.39 8.15
C ILE A 111 13.49 -6.45 9.17
N GLY A 112 12.50 -7.30 8.81
CA GLY A 112 11.95 -8.35 9.64
C GLY A 112 11.14 -7.84 10.84
N ILE A 113 10.61 -6.62 10.77
CA ILE A 113 9.70 -6.02 11.76
C ILE A 113 8.51 -5.41 11.02
N GLU A 114 7.34 -5.46 11.65
CA GLU A 114 6.15 -4.75 11.17
C GLU A 114 6.31 -3.24 11.40
N ILE A 115 5.85 -2.43 10.45
CA ILE A 115 5.81 -0.96 10.55
C ILE A 115 4.41 -0.59 11.04
N VAL A 116 4.35 -0.04 12.26
CA VAL A 116 3.10 0.41 12.86
C VAL A 116 2.67 1.74 12.21
N ASP A 117 1.53 1.75 11.52
CA ASP A 117 0.94 2.98 10.96
C ASP A 117 0.42 3.88 12.09
N GLU A 118 0.40 5.19 11.89
CA GLU A 118 -0.22 6.15 12.81
C GLU A 118 -1.72 5.87 13.04
N HIS A 119 -2.36 5.18 12.09
CA HIS A 119 -3.76 4.74 12.15
C HIS A 119 -3.95 3.39 12.85
N ASP A 120 -2.88 2.63 13.07
CA ASP A 120 -2.94 1.39 13.83
C ASP A 120 -3.27 1.76 15.28
N LYS A 121 -4.51 1.51 15.67
CA LYS A 121 -4.88 1.51 17.08
C LYS A 121 -3.93 0.53 17.75
N VAL A 122 -3.08 1.01 18.66
CA VAL A 122 -2.83 0.45 20.01
C VAL A 122 -1.45 0.91 20.54
N LYS A 123 -1.48 1.75 21.59
CA LYS A 123 -0.32 2.14 22.43
C LYS A 123 0.54 0.95 22.89
N ASP A 124 -0.06 -0.23 23.02
CA ASP A 124 0.59 -1.46 23.46
C ASP A 124 1.48 -2.09 22.37
N LEU A 125 1.13 -1.92 21.09
CA LEU A 125 1.88 -2.49 19.96
C LEU A 125 3.15 -1.69 19.67
N GLN A 126 3.11 -0.36 19.84
CA GLN A 126 4.32 0.46 19.78
C GLN A 126 5.33 0.10 20.89
N ASN A 127 4.84 -0.16 22.10
CA ASN A 127 5.68 -0.64 23.20
C ASN A 127 6.26 -2.03 22.90
N LEU A 128 5.46 -2.93 22.33
CA LEU A 128 5.91 -4.25 21.92
C LEU A 128 6.97 -4.17 20.81
N ALA A 129 6.78 -3.34 19.79
CA ALA A 129 7.75 -3.11 18.71
C ALA A 129 9.07 -2.56 19.27
N ARG A 130 9.02 -1.57 20.17
CA ARG A 130 10.20 -1.02 20.86
C ARG A 130 10.95 -2.07 21.69
N GLN A 131 10.22 -2.93 22.40
CA GLN A 131 10.82 -4.04 23.16
C GLN A 131 11.47 -5.07 22.23
N GLN A 132 10.79 -5.46 21.14
CA GLN A 132 11.35 -6.41 20.18
C GLN A 132 12.60 -5.87 19.48
N TRP A 133 12.59 -4.59 19.09
CA TRP A 133 13.75 -3.88 18.53
C TRP A 133 14.94 -3.89 19.50
N SER A 134 14.70 -3.46 20.74
CA SER A 134 15.73 -3.38 21.78
C SER A 134 16.37 -4.74 22.07
N ASN A 135 15.55 -5.81 22.12
CA ASN A 135 16.03 -7.16 22.36
C ASN A 135 16.88 -7.70 21.20
N ARG A 136 16.58 -7.29 19.95
CA ARG A 136 17.32 -7.73 18.77
C ARG A 136 18.63 -6.98 18.57
N ILE A 137 18.65 -5.66 18.79
CA ILE A 137 19.90 -4.89 18.78
C ILE A 137 20.90 -5.48 19.79
N ARG A 138 20.43 -5.84 20.99
CA ARG A 138 21.24 -6.57 21.96
C ARG A 138 21.74 -7.93 21.46
N LYS A 139 20.90 -8.72 20.77
CA LYS A 139 21.32 -10.00 20.17
C LYS A 139 22.35 -9.86 19.07
N MET A 140 22.36 -8.73 18.36
CA MET A 140 23.36 -8.40 17.34
C MET A 140 24.65 -7.81 17.93
N GLY A 141 24.78 -7.72 19.25
CA GLY A 141 25.95 -7.15 19.93
C GLY A 141 26.00 -5.62 19.89
N LEU A 142 24.91 -4.98 19.50
CA LEU A 142 24.77 -3.52 19.40
C LEU A 142 24.02 -3.00 20.64
N ASN A 143 24.18 -1.71 20.96
CA ASN A 143 23.49 -1.08 22.08
C ASN A 143 22.25 -0.31 21.58
N PRO A 144 21.03 -0.62 22.06
CA PRO A 144 19.81 0.08 21.65
C PRO A 144 19.84 1.59 21.90
N ALA A 145 20.60 2.06 22.89
CA ALA A 145 20.71 3.48 23.19
C ALA A 145 21.50 4.27 22.13
N ASP A 146 22.24 3.59 21.26
CA ASP A 146 23.03 4.23 20.19
C ASP A 146 22.16 4.48 18.93
N TYR A 147 20.92 3.99 18.91
CA TYR A 147 19.99 4.09 17.79
C TYR A 147 18.68 4.73 18.26
N ASP A 148 18.41 5.95 17.80
CA ASP A 148 17.19 6.68 18.14
C ASP A 148 16.02 6.13 17.31
N PHE A 149 15.06 5.45 17.97
CA PHE A 149 13.94 4.78 17.30
C PHE A 149 12.92 5.77 16.72
N ASP A 150 12.92 7.02 17.21
CA ASP A 150 11.89 8.02 16.93
C ASP A 150 12.40 9.20 16.06
N ARG A 151 13.53 9.05 15.33
CA ARG A 151 14.08 10.10 14.44
C ARG A 151 13.85 9.85 12.96
#